data_AF-A0A3B9IND9-F1
#
_entry.id   AF-A0A3B9IND9-F1
#
_cell.length_a   1.000
_cell.length_b   1.000
_cell.length_c   1.000
_cell.angle_alpha   90.00
_cell.angle_beta   90.00
_cell.angle_gamma   90.00
#
_symmetry.space_group_name_H-M   'P 1'
#
loop_
_entity.id
_entity.type
_entity.pdbx_description
1 polymer ?
#
loop_
_entity_poly.entity_id
_entity_poly.type
_entity_poly.pdbx_seq_one_letter_code
_entity_poly.pdbx_strand_id
1 'polypeptide(L)'
;VVALAPSAPLFEKTASNVEEIVARRGRVILITDEAGAGRLADLVAEVVVLPTVDPVVAPLLYAVPVQLLAYHTAVLKGTDVDQPR
;
A
#
# COMPACT_ATOMS: atom_id res chain seq x y z
N VAL A 1 9.26 2.55 -1.40
CA VAL A 1 8.64 1.66 -0.40
C VAL A 1 7.16 1.55 -0.71
N VAL A 2 6.56 0.36 -0.62
CA VAL A 2 5.10 0.19 -0.65
C VAL A 2 4.64 0.00 0.79
N ALA A 3 3.73 0.85 1.27
CA ALA A 3 3.21 0.81 2.63
C ALA A 3 1.72 0.47 2.62
N LEU A 4 1.33 -0.51 3.43
CA LEU A 4 -0.06 -0.89 3.66
C LEU A 4 -0.51 -0.31 5.01
N ALA A 5 -1.44 0.66 4.99
CA ALA A 5 -1.84 1.39 6.17
C ALA A 5 -3.37 1.52 6.28
N PRO A 6 -4.12 0.43 6.55
CA PRO A 6 -5.54 0.56 6.87
C PRO A 6 -5.75 1.42 8.12
N SER A 7 -6.83 2.22 8.17
CA SER A 7 -7.17 3.10 9.32
C SER A 7 -7.67 2.34 10.56
N ALA A 8 -6.95 1.32 10.97
CA ALA A 8 -7.23 0.42 12.08
C ALA A 8 -6.27 0.69 13.26
N PRO A 9 -6.32 -0.07 14.38
CA PRO A 9 -5.54 0.23 15.59
C PRO A 9 -4.01 0.32 15.42
N LEU A 10 -3.46 -0.23 14.34
CA LEU A 10 -2.02 -0.17 14.03
C LEU A 10 -1.63 1.00 13.12
N PHE A 11 -2.59 1.81 12.67
CA PHE A 11 -2.37 2.89 11.71
C PHE A 11 -1.30 3.87 12.19
N GLU A 12 -1.36 4.32 13.45
CA GLU A 12 -0.40 5.33 13.97
C GLU A 12 1.06 4.87 13.85
N LYS A 13 1.32 3.58 14.09
CA LYS A 13 2.68 3.02 13.97
C LYS A 13 3.14 3.01 12.52
N THR A 14 2.25 2.60 11.61
CA THR A 14 2.56 2.59 10.18
C THR A 14 2.73 4.01 9.63
N ALA A 15 1.89 4.95 10.05
CA ALA A 15 1.96 6.36 9.68
C ALA A 15 3.30 6.98 10.11
N SER A 16 3.72 6.75 11.35
CA SER A 16 5.02 7.21 11.84
C SER A 16 6.19 6.66 11.00
N ASN A 17 6.15 5.39 10.62
CA ASN A 17 7.16 4.81 9.72
C ASN A 17 7.15 5.46 8.33
N VAL A 18 5.97 5.77 7.78
CA VAL A 18 5.83 6.46 6.50
C VAL A 18 6.43 7.86 6.57
N GLU A 19 6.11 8.63 7.62
CA GLU A 19 6.64 9.97 7.85
C GLU A 19 8.17 9.97 7.98
N GLU A 20 8.76 8.99 8.69
CA GLU A 20 10.22 8.85 8.80
C GLU A 20 10.88 8.61 7.44
N ILE A 21 10.29 7.77 6.59
CA ILE A 21 10.79 7.48 5.25
C ILE A 21 10.71 8.74 4.36
N VAL A 22 9.59 9.45 4.41
CA VAL A 22 9.38 10.70 3.65
C VAL A 22 10.35 11.78 4.10
N ALA A 23 10.57 11.95 5.40
CA ALA A 23 11.54 12.91 5.95
C ALA A 23 12.97 12.65 5.45
N ARG A 24 13.29 11.40 5.13
CA ARG A 24 14.57 10.98 4.52
C ARG A 24 14.57 11.01 2.99
N ARG A 25 13.58 11.68 2.38
CA ARG A 25 13.38 11.78 0.92
C ARG A 25 13.10 10.43 0.24
N GLY A 26 12.62 9.43 1.00
CA GLY A 26 12.18 8.16 0.45
C GLY A 26 10.84 8.30 -0.28
N ARG A 27 10.70 7.67 -1.44
CA ARG A 27 9.41 7.61 -2.16
C ARG A 27 8.54 6.49 -1.61
N VAL A 28 7.31 6.83 -1.23
CA VAL A 28 6.31 5.90 -0.69
C VAL A 28 5.12 5.82 -1.65
N ILE A 29 4.70 4.60 -1.96
CA ILE A 29 3.38 4.31 -2.52
C ILE A 29 2.53 3.80 -1.35
N LEU A 30 1.45 4.50 -1.04
CA LEU A 30 0.58 4.19 0.08
C LEU A 30 -0.67 3.46 -0.41
N ILE A 31 -1.00 2.34 0.23
CA ILE A 31 -2.27 1.64 0.04
C ILE A 31 -3.03 1.74 1.36
N THR A 32 -4.19 2.37 1.34
CA THR A 32 -4.94 2.76 2.53
C THR A 32 -6.43 2.90 2.21
N ASP A 33 -7.26 3.26 3.18
CA ASP A 33 -8.65 3.63 3.00
C ASP A 33 -8.82 5.16 3.04
N GLU A 34 -10.04 5.66 2.85
CA GLU A 34 -10.31 7.10 2.81
C GLU A 34 -9.81 7.84 4.06
N ALA A 35 -9.99 7.27 5.24
CA ALA A 35 -9.55 7.88 6.49
C ALA A 35 -8.02 7.95 6.60
N GLY A 36 -7.30 6.90 6.18
CA GLY A 36 -5.84 6.94 6.15
C GLY A 36 -5.29 7.82 5.03
N ALA A 37 -5.95 7.87 3.88
CA ALA A 37 -5.61 8.77 2.78
C ALA A 37 -5.71 10.24 3.21
N GLY A 38 -6.78 10.62 3.90
CA GLY A 38 -6.96 11.97 4.45
C GLY A 38 -5.87 12.42 5.41
N ARG A 39 -5.02 11.51 5.92
CA ARG A 39 -3.89 11.84 6.79
C ARG A 39 -2.54 11.86 6.10
N LEU A 40 -2.33 11.00 5.10
CA LEU A 40 -1.00 10.72 4.56
C LEU A 40 -0.85 11.00 3.06
N ALA A 41 -1.94 11.20 2.31
CA ALA A 41 -1.89 11.33 0.85
C ALA A 41 -0.97 12.47 0.38
N ASP A 42 -0.98 13.61 1.08
CA ASP A 42 -0.16 14.77 0.73
C ASP A 42 1.34 14.59 1.00
N LEU A 43 1.72 13.56 1.78
CA LEU A 43 3.11 13.29 2.16
C LEU A 43 3.79 12.27 1.24
N VAL A 44 3.01 11.45 0.54
CA VAL A 44 3.51 10.29 -0.21
C VAL A 44 3.51 10.55 -1.71
N ALA A 45 4.18 9.69 -2.47
CA ALA A 45 4.32 9.89 -3.92
C ALA A 45 3.08 9.45 -4.69
N GLU A 46 2.42 8.39 -4.25
CA GLU A 46 1.23 7.83 -4.87
C GLU A 46 0.32 7.23 -3.78
N VAL A 47 -0.99 7.24 -4.02
CA VAL A 47 -2.00 6.68 -3.12
C VAL A 47 -2.94 5.75 -3.90
N VAL A 48 -3.21 4.58 -3.32
CA VAL A 48 -4.29 3.68 -3.74
C VAL A 48 -5.29 3.60 -2.60
N VAL A 49 -6.47 4.17 -2.82
CA VAL A 49 -7.56 4.17 -1.84
C VAL A 49 -8.43 2.92 -2.03
N LEU A 50 -8.62 2.17 -0.96
CA LEU A 50 -9.48 1.00 -0.88
C LEU A 50 -10.75 1.33 -0.06
N PRO A 51 -11.84 0.59 -0.27
CA PRO A 51 -13.00 0.67 0.61
C PRO A 51 -12.63 0.38 2.07
N THR A 52 -13.22 1.13 3.00
CA THR A 52 -13.17 0.77 4.42
C THR A 52 -13.95 -0.52 4.65
N VAL A 53 -13.30 -1.50 5.27
CA VAL A 53 -13.86 -2.80 5.60
C VAL A 53 -13.54 -3.17 7.04
N ASP A 54 -14.17 -4.22 7.55
CA ASP A 54 -13.88 -4.72 8.89
C ASP A 54 -12.37 -5.09 9.02
N PRO A 55 -11.70 -4.72 10.13
CA PRO A 55 -10.28 -5.01 10.33
C PRO A 55 -9.90 -6.50 10.18
N VAL A 56 -10.82 -7.43 10.45
CA VAL A 56 -10.61 -8.87 10.29
C VAL A 56 -10.42 -9.25 8.81
N VAL A 57 -11.15 -8.60 7.90
CA VAL A 57 -11.10 -8.90 6.45
C VAL A 57 -10.18 -7.95 5.69
N ALA A 58 -9.76 -6.83 6.27
CA ALA A 58 -8.85 -5.87 5.66
C ALA A 58 -7.56 -6.53 5.09
N PRO A 59 -6.89 -7.48 5.77
CA PRO A 59 -5.71 -8.14 5.20
C PRO A 59 -5.97 -8.86 3.86
N LEU A 60 -7.17 -9.43 3.69
CA LEU A 60 -7.55 -10.11 2.44
C LEU A 60 -7.71 -9.10 1.30
N LEU A 61 -8.43 -8.00 1.55
CA LEU A 61 -8.64 -6.96 0.56
C LEU A 61 -7.32 -6.28 0.17
N TYR A 62 -6.45 -6.00 1.14
CA TYR A 62 -5.17 -5.31 0.91
C TYR A 62 -4.14 -6.19 0.19
N ALA A 63 -4.31 -7.52 0.16
CA ALA A 63 -3.49 -8.41 -0.65
C ALA A 63 -3.73 -8.23 -2.16
N VAL A 64 -4.96 -7.91 -2.57
CA VAL A 64 -5.35 -7.78 -3.98
C VAL A 64 -4.50 -6.77 -4.76
N PRO A 65 -4.34 -5.50 -4.34
CA PRO A 65 -3.52 -4.55 -5.08
C PRO A 65 -2.04 -4.93 -5.10
N VAL A 66 -1.54 -5.62 -4.08
CA VAL A 66 -0.14 -6.11 -4.06
C VAL A 66 0.06 -7.25 -5.05
N GLN A 67 -0.93 -8.16 -5.16
CA GLN A 67 -0.95 -9.20 -6.19
C GLN A 67 -1.01 -8.61 -7.59
N LEU A 68 -1.86 -7.60 -7.81
CA LEU A 68 -1.95 -6.90 -9.10
C LEU A 68 -0.65 -6.15 -9.43
N LEU A 69 0.01 -5.53 -8.44
CA LEU A 69 1.32 -4.91 -8.63
C LEU A 69 2.35 -5.94 -9.10
N ALA A 70 2.38 -7.12 -8.48
CA ALA A 70 3.28 -8.20 -8.88
C ALA A 70 2.95 -8.70 -10.31
N TYR A 71 1.68 -8.97 -10.59
CA TYR A 71 1.20 -9.40 -11.89
C TYR A 71 1.59 -8.43 -13.00
N HIS A 72 1.23 -7.15 -12.87
CA HIS A 72 1.54 -6.14 -13.87
C HIS A 72 3.04 -5.91 -14.02
N THR A 73 3.81 -6.01 -12.93
CA THR A 73 5.27 -5.95 -13.01
C THR A 73 5.84 -7.12 -13.81
N ALA A 74 5.36 -8.34 -13.59
CA ALA A 74 5.81 -9.53 -14.31
C ALA A 74 5.47 -9.44 -15.81
N VAL A 75 4.23 -9.04 -16.14
CA VAL A 75 3.80 -8.80 -17.52
C VAL A 75 4.66 -7.75 -18.21
N LEU A 76 4.90 -6.60 -17.55
CA LEU A 76 5.74 -5.54 -18.10
C LEU A 76 7.20 -5.96 -18.30
N LYS A 77 7.70 -6.89 -17.47
CA LYS A 77 9.05 -7.45 -17.60
C LYS A 77 9.14 -8.59 -18.62
N GLY A 78 8.02 -9.06 -19.18
CA GLY A 78 7.97 -10.19 -20.11
C GLY A 78 8.33 -11.53 -19.46
N THR A 79 8.16 -11.67 -18.14
CA THR A 79 8.36 -12.95 -17.44
C THR A 79 7.08 -13.78 -17.45
N ASP A 80 7.22 -15.10 -17.48
CA ASP A 80 6.08 -16.01 -17.33
C ASP A 80 5.51 -15.90 -15.90
N VAL A 81 4.25 -15.49 -15.81
CA VAL A 81 3.55 -15.29 -14.54
C VAL A 81 3.12 -16.62 -13.92
N ASP A 82 2.78 -17.60 -14.76
CA ASP A 82 2.29 -18.91 -14.33
C ASP A 82 3.46 -19.84 -13.97
N GLN A 83 4.65 -19.56 -14.51
CA GLN A 83 5.88 -20.32 -14.25
C GLN A 83 7.03 -19.39 -13.83
N PRO A 84 7.00 -18.85 -12.59
CA PRO A 84 8.12 -18.08 -12.07
C PRO A 84 9.37 -18.97 -11.97
N ARG A 85 10.52 -18.42 -12.35
CA ARG A 85 11.84 -19.06 -12.19
C ARG A 85 12.22 -19.26 -10.73
#